data_AF-A0A024UE69-F1
#
_entry.id   AF-A0A024UE69-F1
#
_cell.length_a   1.000
_cell.length_b   1.000
_cell.length_c   1.000
_cell.angle_alpha   90.00
_cell.angle_beta   90.00
_cell.angle_gamma   90.00
#
_symmetry.space_group_name_H-M   'P 1'
#
loop_
_entity.id
_entity.type
_entity.pdbx_description
1 polymer ?
#
loop_
_entity_poly.entity_id
_entity_poly.type
_entity_poly.pdbx_seq_one_letter_code
_entity_poly.pdbx_strand_id
1 'polypeptide(L)'
;MTSTMLEAFFHGYTQRATEDVLTVVAVKSVLDDMIADIETWIHETERNALTTELEKANAALAQYAIAERIHWDEKQNVLQTVHLLQLQGRTLVRKLKTEAELVAQDVLNKARLEKELAESKEKIASYATLSRELSRSQREVRELHRRLGIQNVLNPSAIQEKAGPPPNHDPTSTPTGLASLSDATLLNIFSNVDAMDVLAMSLTSKAWKSRIHVMFGLKKEKLQRRTALPPTIPKPLNVKPSLRPVPALDKSQLARADDMIKSFNAKEMKFFHDLMIRMKTLEKHLTALQAEKEDLAARLQGAENVRDFLMEKLTDVEDALALAIEDKALADAQSNLDREVMAYLDAKSQDADEVLQLYVTQNQEAKYELEHLRQQHDAKSQVLEDMMRCLTAEKEAVERQAKVWPLWQ
;
A
#
# COMPACT_ATOMS: atom_id res chain seq x y z
N MET A 1 20.32 62.42 -128.10
CA MET A 1 20.28 60.99 -127.78
C MET A 1 19.09 60.37 -128.51
N THR A 2 19.22 59.15 -129.03
CA THR A 2 18.11 58.43 -129.67
C THR A 2 17.19 57.81 -128.61
N SER A 3 15.89 57.63 -128.92
CA SER A 3 14.90 57.02 -128.00
C SER A 3 15.42 55.73 -127.36
N THR A 4 16.05 54.88 -128.19
CA THR A 4 16.65 53.60 -127.83
C THR A 4 17.73 53.67 -126.73
N MET A 5 18.56 54.71 -126.67
CA MET A 5 19.54 54.87 -125.58
C MET A 5 18.86 55.26 -124.26
N LEU A 6 17.80 56.06 -124.35
CA LEU A 6 17.06 56.58 -123.22
C LEU A 6 16.19 55.48 -122.58
N GLU A 7 15.55 54.67 -123.41
CA GLU A 7 14.87 53.43 -123.03
C GLU A 7 15.84 52.44 -122.35
N ALA A 8 17.00 52.16 -122.95
CA ALA A 8 17.99 51.24 -122.35
C ALA A 8 18.54 51.74 -121.01
N PHE A 9 18.77 53.05 -120.87
CA PHE A 9 19.19 53.66 -119.60
C PHE A 9 18.11 53.54 -118.53
N PHE A 10 16.85 53.86 -118.85
CA PHE A 10 15.74 53.68 -117.92
C PHE A 10 15.52 52.22 -117.55
N HIS A 11 15.63 51.28 -118.50
CA HIS A 11 15.43 49.87 -118.23
C HIS A 11 16.50 49.32 -117.27
N GLY A 12 17.78 49.67 -117.48
CA GLY A 12 18.87 49.33 -116.57
C GLY A 12 18.75 49.99 -115.20
N TYR A 13 18.22 51.21 -115.12
CA TYR A 13 17.92 51.89 -113.85
C TYR A 13 16.77 51.21 -113.11
N THR A 14 15.67 50.88 -113.80
CA THR A 14 14.54 50.15 -113.19
C THR A 14 14.95 48.76 -112.74
N GLN A 15 15.79 48.06 -113.51
CA GLN A 15 16.26 46.72 -113.15
C GLN A 15 17.10 46.74 -111.86
N ARG A 16 18.07 47.66 -111.75
CA ARG A 16 18.82 47.86 -110.50
C ARG A 16 17.93 48.24 -109.34
N ALA A 17 16.99 49.17 -109.53
CA ALA A 17 16.04 49.54 -108.50
C ALA A 17 15.17 48.34 -108.04
N THR A 18 14.80 47.43 -108.94
CA THR A 18 14.09 46.19 -108.56
C THR A 18 15.00 45.18 -107.85
N GLU A 19 16.27 45.07 -108.23
CA GLU A 19 17.26 44.22 -107.54
C GLU A 19 17.55 44.76 -106.12
N ASP A 20 17.69 46.07 -105.96
CA ASP A 20 17.83 46.75 -104.66
C ASP A 20 16.58 46.55 -103.78
N VAL A 21 15.37 46.66 -104.34
CA VAL A 21 14.12 46.38 -103.59
C VAL A 21 14.02 44.91 -103.19
N LEU A 22 14.38 43.97 -104.07
CA LEU A 22 14.36 42.54 -103.76
C LEU A 22 15.37 42.17 -102.67
N THR A 23 16.57 42.75 -102.69
CA THR A 23 17.57 42.54 -101.63
C THR A 23 17.11 43.14 -100.30
N VAL A 24 16.51 44.33 -100.28
CA VAL A 24 15.91 44.93 -99.07
C VAL A 24 14.77 44.06 -98.51
N VAL A 25 13.91 43.50 -99.37
CA VAL A 25 12.83 42.60 -98.94
C VAL A 25 13.39 41.30 -98.35
N ALA A 26 14.42 40.70 -98.97
CA ALA A 26 15.07 39.49 -98.46
C ALA A 26 15.83 39.72 -97.14
N VAL A 27 16.50 40.87 -96.99
CA VAL A 27 17.11 41.28 -95.71
C VAL A 27 16.03 41.50 -94.65
N LYS A 28 14.90 42.12 -95.01
CA LYS A 28 13.79 42.30 -94.07
C LYS A 28 13.20 40.97 -93.61
N SER A 29 12.95 40.01 -94.51
CA SER A 29 12.40 38.71 -94.10
C SER A 29 13.35 37.95 -93.17
N VAL A 30 14.65 37.96 -93.44
CA VAL A 30 15.64 37.35 -92.53
C VAL A 30 15.68 38.06 -91.16
N LEU A 31 15.53 39.39 -91.12
CA LEU A 31 15.45 40.12 -89.86
C LEU A 31 14.14 39.83 -89.10
N ASP A 32 13.01 39.77 -89.80
CA ASP A 32 11.71 39.40 -89.22
C ASP A 32 11.76 37.97 -88.65
N ASP A 33 12.35 37.00 -89.37
CA ASP A 33 12.57 35.61 -88.93
C ASP A 33 13.49 35.55 -87.69
N MET A 34 14.61 36.29 -87.70
CA MET A 34 15.52 36.37 -86.55
C MET A 34 14.87 37.02 -85.32
N ILE A 35 13.96 37.98 -85.49
CA ILE A 35 13.20 38.55 -84.38
C ILE A 35 12.25 37.50 -83.80
N ALA A 36 11.54 36.75 -84.64
CA ALA A 36 10.65 35.68 -84.21
C ALA A 36 11.40 34.54 -83.48
N ASP A 37 12.60 34.17 -83.93
CA ASP A 37 13.46 33.20 -83.24
C ASP A 37 13.90 33.70 -81.85
N ILE A 38 14.18 35.00 -81.69
CA ILE A 38 14.52 35.59 -80.39
C ILE A 38 13.30 35.66 -79.47
N GLU A 39 12.13 36.07 -79.99
CA GLU A 39 10.88 36.13 -79.22
C GLU A 39 10.45 34.74 -78.74
N THR A 40 10.50 33.73 -79.61
CA THR A 40 10.22 32.33 -79.23
C THR A 40 11.21 31.80 -78.21
N TRP A 41 12.52 32.08 -78.35
CA TRP A 41 13.53 31.70 -77.34
C TRP A 41 13.30 32.36 -75.98
N ILE A 42 12.90 33.64 -75.93
CA ILE A 42 12.53 34.33 -74.69
C ILE A 42 11.31 33.64 -74.06
N HIS A 43 10.25 33.41 -74.82
CA HIS A 43 9.05 32.74 -74.30
C HIS A 43 9.31 31.29 -73.84
N GLU A 44 10.17 30.53 -74.54
CA GLU A 44 10.56 29.19 -74.11
C GLU A 44 11.41 29.19 -72.84
N THR A 45 12.34 30.14 -72.70
CA THR A 45 13.17 30.25 -71.49
C THR A 45 12.35 30.69 -70.28
N GLU A 46 11.45 31.66 -70.42
CA GLU A 46 10.47 32.06 -69.40
C GLU A 46 9.54 30.91 -69.02
N ARG A 47 8.96 30.20 -70.02
CA ARG A 47 8.09 29.05 -69.78
C ARG A 47 8.83 27.95 -69.02
N ASN A 48 10.07 27.65 -69.40
CA ASN A 48 10.90 26.66 -68.72
C ASN A 48 11.19 27.08 -67.27
N ALA A 49 11.57 28.34 -67.02
CA ALA A 49 11.77 28.86 -65.67
C ALA A 49 10.52 28.68 -64.80
N LEU A 50 9.36 29.15 -65.28
CA LEU A 50 8.07 29.03 -64.60
C LEU A 50 7.68 27.56 -64.34
N THR A 51 7.94 26.63 -65.28
CA THR A 51 7.69 25.20 -65.02
C THR A 51 8.57 24.66 -63.89
N THR A 52 9.85 25.04 -63.80
CA THR A 52 10.71 24.58 -62.70
C THR A 52 10.31 25.20 -61.35
N GLU A 53 9.78 26.42 -61.32
CA GLU A 53 9.25 27.03 -60.10
C GLU A 53 7.95 26.34 -59.66
N LEU A 54 7.06 26.04 -60.59
CA LEU A 54 5.83 25.29 -60.35
C LEU A 54 6.11 23.87 -59.85
N GLU A 55 7.11 23.17 -60.40
CA GLU A 55 7.56 21.86 -59.92
C GLU A 55 8.12 21.93 -58.49
N LYS A 56 8.95 22.93 -58.17
CA LYS A 56 9.46 23.16 -56.81
C LYS A 56 8.33 23.48 -55.83
N ALA A 57 7.37 24.32 -56.23
CA ALA A 57 6.21 24.67 -55.42
C ALA A 57 5.31 23.44 -55.16
N ASN A 58 5.08 22.59 -56.17
CA ASN A 58 4.33 21.34 -56.01
C ASN A 58 5.08 20.32 -55.13
N ALA A 59 6.40 20.23 -55.22
CA ALA A 59 7.20 19.37 -54.36
C ALA A 59 7.13 19.81 -52.89
N ALA A 60 7.23 21.13 -52.62
CA ALA A 60 6.97 21.69 -51.29
C ALA A 60 5.52 21.42 -50.83
N LEU A 61 4.55 21.60 -51.73
CA LEU A 61 3.14 21.17 -51.63
C LEU A 61 3.00 19.78 -50.99
N ALA A 62 3.60 18.79 -51.65
CA ALA A 62 3.55 17.39 -51.22
C ALA A 62 4.27 17.16 -49.87
N GLN A 63 5.41 17.81 -49.64
CA GLN A 63 6.14 17.70 -48.37
C GLN A 63 5.34 18.24 -47.19
N TYR A 64 4.71 19.42 -47.32
CA TYR A 64 3.84 19.96 -46.28
C TYR A 64 2.61 19.08 -46.04
N ALA A 65 1.96 18.56 -47.09
CA ALA A 65 0.83 17.64 -46.92
C ALA A 65 1.21 16.32 -46.20
N ILE A 66 2.43 15.81 -46.40
CA ILE A 66 2.95 14.66 -45.66
C ILE A 66 3.22 15.02 -44.20
N ALA A 67 3.86 16.17 -43.93
CA ALA A 67 4.15 16.65 -42.58
C ALA A 67 2.87 16.91 -41.76
N GLU A 68 1.87 17.56 -42.36
CA GLU A 68 0.54 17.75 -41.76
C GLU A 68 -0.10 16.40 -41.39
N ARG A 69 0.04 15.39 -42.26
CA ARG A 69 -0.52 14.06 -41.99
C ARG A 69 0.17 13.37 -40.81
N ILE A 70 1.50 13.43 -40.73
CA ILE A 70 2.28 12.91 -39.60
C ILE A 70 1.83 13.58 -38.29
N HIS A 71 1.74 14.92 -38.27
CA HIS A 71 1.29 15.66 -37.09
C HIS A 71 -0.17 15.36 -36.68
N TRP A 72 -1.04 15.05 -37.65
CA TRP A 72 -2.39 14.58 -37.35
C TRP A 72 -2.40 13.19 -36.69
N ASP A 73 -1.59 12.27 -37.19
CA ASP A 73 -1.49 10.91 -36.65
C ASP A 73 -0.82 10.91 -35.25
N GLU A 74 0.22 11.73 -35.04
CA GLU A 74 0.82 12.02 -33.72
C GLU A 74 -0.22 12.55 -32.72
N LYS A 75 -1.01 13.56 -33.13
CA LYS A 75 -2.06 14.15 -32.29
C LYS A 75 -3.15 13.14 -31.94
N GLN A 76 -3.53 12.26 -32.86
CA GLN A 76 -4.49 11.19 -32.59
C GLN A 76 -3.93 10.18 -31.57
N ASN A 77 -2.66 9.80 -31.68
CA ASN A 77 -2.01 8.92 -30.72
C ASN A 77 -1.95 9.54 -29.30
N VAL A 78 -1.60 10.82 -29.20
CA VAL A 78 -1.63 11.57 -27.92
C VAL A 78 -3.05 11.62 -27.33
N LEU A 79 -4.09 11.83 -28.14
CA LEU A 79 -5.48 11.80 -27.65
C LEU A 79 -5.89 10.41 -27.14
N GLN A 80 -5.45 9.33 -27.80
CA GLN A 80 -5.74 7.95 -27.36
C GLN A 80 -5.04 7.61 -26.04
N THR A 81 -3.76 7.97 -25.90
CA THR A 81 -3.00 7.75 -24.64
C THR A 81 -3.57 8.57 -23.48
N VAL A 82 -3.94 9.83 -23.69
CA VAL A 82 -4.64 10.65 -22.69
C VAL A 82 -5.98 10.02 -22.28
N HIS A 83 -6.76 9.48 -23.24
CA HIS A 83 -8.02 8.81 -22.91
C HIS A 83 -7.80 7.53 -22.07
N LEU A 84 -6.78 6.74 -22.40
CA LEU A 84 -6.41 5.55 -21.62
C LEU A 84 -5.99 5.92 -20.18
N LEU A 85 -5.16 6.94 -20.02
CA LEU A 85 -4.76 7.46 -18.70
C LEU A 85 -5.96 7.97 -17.90
N GLN A 86 -6.93 8.65 -18.53
CA GLN A 86 -8.17 9.06 -17.86
C GLN A 86 -9.02 7.87 -17.39
N LEU A 87 -9.09 6.78 -18.17
CA LEU A 87 -9.78 5.56 -17.77
C LEU A 87 -9.08 4.86 -16.60
N GLN A 88 -7.75 4.79 -16.63
CA GLN A 88 -6.93 4.24 -15.53
C GLN A 88 -7.04 5.09 -14.26
N GLY A 89 -7.00 6.42 -14.36
CA GLY A 89 -7.24 7.32 -13.23
C GLY A 89 -8.64 7.11 -12.62
N ARG A 90 -9.67 6.95 -13.45
CA ARG A 90 -11.03 6.63 -12.98
C ARG A 90 -11.13 5.26 -12.30
N THR A 91 -10.40 4.23 -12.73
CA THR A 91 -10.41 2.93 -12.03
C THR A 91 -9.64 2.98 -10.71
N LEU A 92 -8.50 3.67 -10.66
CA LEU A 92 -7.74 3.90 -9.42
C LEU A 92 -8.56 4.68 -8.39
N VAL A 93 -9.22 5.78 -8.76
CA VAL A 93 -10.08 6.56 -7.85
C VAL A 93 -11.24 5.71 -7.29
N ARG A 94 -11.84 4.82 -8.10
CA ARG A 94 -12.88 3.90 -7.60
C ARG A 94 -12.33 2.90 -6.59
N LYS A 95 -11.16 2.29 -6.85
CA LYS A 95 -10.49 1.38 -5.90
C LYS A 95 -10.15 2.10 -4.59
N LEU A 96 -9.54 3.28 -4.67
CA LEU A 96 -9.16 4.07 -3.50
C LEU A 96 -10.40 4.48 -2.67
N LYS A 97 -11.53 4.76 -3.31
CA LYS A 97 -12.82 4.99 -2.63
C LYS A 97 -13.32 3.74 -1.91
N THR A 98 -13.26 2.54 -2.52
CA THR A 98 -13.69 1.31 -1.85
C THR A 98 -12.78 0.93 -0.68
N GLU A 99 -11.47 1.11 -0.80
CA GLU A 99 -10.54 0.90 0.33
C GLU A 99 -10.81 1.90 1.46
N ALA A 100 -11.05 3.18 1.15
CA ALA A 100 -11.40 4.18 2.15
C ALA A 100 -12.74 3.89 2.87
N GLU A 101 -13.73 3.32 2.16
CA GLU A 101 -14.99 2.86 2.75
C GLU A 101 -14.78 1.65 3.68
N LEU A 102 -13.92 0.71 3.32
CA LEU A 102 -13.54 -0.43 4.19
C LEU A 102 -12.83 0.04 5.46
N VAL A 103 -11.82 0.92 5.33
CA VAL A 103 -11.10 1.49 6.48
C VAL A 103 -12.04 2.28 7.41
N ALA A 104 -12.99 3.05 6.84
CA ALA A 104 -14.00 3.74 7.64
C ALA A 104 -14.88 2.77 8.42
N GLN A 105 -15.28 1.65 7.82
CA GLN A 105 -16.06 0.60 8.49
C GLN A 105 -15.26 -0.09 9.61
N ASP A 106 -13.96 -0.34 9.41
CA ASP A 106 -13.10 -0.94 10.42
C ASP A 106 -12.84 0.00 11.61
N VAL A 107 -12.72 1.31 11.37
CA VAL A 107 -12.66 2.32 12.44
C VAL A 107 -13.95 2.32 13.28
N LEU A 108 -15.12 2.22 12.65
CA LEU A 108 -16.41 2.11 13.35
C LEU A 108 -16.52 0.80 14.14
N ASN A 109 -16.08 -0.32 13.56
CA ASN A 109 -16.05 -1.63 14.22
C ASN A 109 -15.12 -1.61 15.45
N LYS A 110 -13.94 -1.00 15.33
CA LYS A 110 -12.99 -0.81 16.43
C LYS A 110 -13.59 0.03 17.56
N ALA A 111 -14.19 1.19 17.25
CA ALA A 111 -14.82 2.05 18.25
C ALA A 111 -15.94 1.34 19.01
N ARG A 112 -16.70 0.47 18.32
CA ARG A 112 -17.70 -0.40 18.95
C ARG A 112 -17.05 -1.41 19.91
N LEU A 113 -16.00 -2.12 19.48
CA LEU A 113 -15.29 -3.10 20.32
C LEU A 113 -14.63 -2.45 21.55
N GLU A 114 -14.10 -1.23 21.41
CA GLU A 114 -13.56 -0.46 22.54
C GLU A 114 -14.65 -0.12 23.58
N LYS A 115 -15.87 0.20 23.13
CA LYS A 115 -17.01 0.41 24.02
C LYS A 115 -17.44 -0.89 24.71
N GLU A 116 -17.60 -1.99 23.97
CA GLU A 116 -17.94 -3.30 24.55
C GLU A 116 -16.87 -3.77 25.56
N LEU A 117 -15.59 -3.49 25.29
CA LEU A 117 -14.48 -3.71 26.23
C LEU A 117 -14.61 -2.86 27.49
N ALA A 118 -14.94 -1.57 27.38
CA ALA A 118 -15.16 -0.70 28.54
C ALA A 118 -16.32 -1.19 29.41
N GLU A 119 -17.46 -1.54 28.82
CA GLU A 119 -18.61 -2.12 29.52
C GLU A 119 -18.26 -3.45 30.20
N SER A 120 -17.41 -4.28 29.59
CA SER A 120 -16.94 -5.54 30.20
C SER A 120 -16.06 -5.29 31.43
N LYS A 121 -15.17 -4.28 31.39
CA LYS A 121 -14.31 -3.88 32.52
C LYS A 121 -15.14 -3.33 33.68
N GLU A 122 -16.18 -2.55 33.39
CA GLU A 122 -17.11 -2.05 34.41
C GLU A 122 -17.91 -3.18 35.07
N LYS A 123 -18.42 -4.15 34.29
CA LYS A 123 -19.08 -5.36 34.82
C LYS A 123 -18.13 -6.19 35.71
N ILE A 124 -16.87 -6.34 35.33
CA ILE A 124 -15.86 -7.02 36.18
C ILE A 124 -15.63 -6.24 37.48
N ALA A 125 -15.55 -4.91 37.42
CA ALA A 125 -15.39 -4.06 38.59
C ALA A 125 -16.58 -4.15 39.56
N SER A 126 -17.82 -4.17 39.04
CA SER A 126 -19.03 -4.32 39.87
C SER A 126 -19.17 -5.72 40.47
N TYR A 127 -18.83 -6.79 39.74
CA TYR A 127 -18.73 -8.13 40.34
C TYR A 127 -17.65 -8.18 41.44
N ALA A 128 -16.53 -7.47 41.27
CA ALA A 128 -15.50 -7.39 42.30
C ALA A 128 -15.95 -6.62 43.56
N THR A 129 -16.81 -5.59 43.45
CA THR A 129 -17.40 -4.94 44.64
C THR A 129 -18.44 -5.84 45.30
N LEU A 130 -19.32 -6.46 44.53
CA LEU A 130 -20.39 -7.34 45.02
C LEU A 130 -19.81 -8.59 45.72
N SER A 131 -18.68 -9.11 45.24
CA SER A 131 -17.91 -10.18 45.91
C SER A 131 -17.33 -9.75 47.27
N ARG A 132 -16.87 -8.49 47.40
CA ARG A 132 -16.40 -7.93 48.70
C ARG A 132 -17.57 -7.75 49.67
N GLU A 133 -18.73 -7.31 49.18
CA GLU A 133 -19.95 -7.15 49.99
C GLU A 133 -20.48 -8.50 50.47
N LEU A 134 -20.56 -9.50 49.58
CA LEU A 134 -20.88 -10.88 49.95
C LEU A 134 -19.91 -11.41 51.01
N SER A 135 -18.61 -11.14 50.87
CA SER A 135 -17.60 -11.53 51.86
C SER A 135 -17.78 -10.82 53.21
N ARG A 136 -18.20 -9.54 53.22
CA ARG A 136 -18.53 -8.80 54.45
C ARG A 136 -19.78 -9.38 55.11
N SER A 137 -20.86 -9.56 54.36
CA SER A 137 -22.11 -10.15 54.86
C SER A 137 -21.89 -11.56 55.41
N GLN A 138 -21.08 -12.40 54.76
CA GLN A 138 -20.70 -13.70 55.30
C GLN A 138 -19.94 -13.62 56.63
N ARG A 139 -19.06 -12.62 56.83
CA ARG A 139 -18.41 -12.40 58.13
C ARG A 139 -19.40 -11.94 59.19
N GLU A 140 -20.31 -11.02 58.86
CA GLU A 140 -21.37 -10.56 59.77
C GLU A 140 -22.28 -11.71 60.19
N VAL A 141 -22.70 -12.57 59.25
CA VAL A 141 -23.47 -13.77 59.54
C VAL A 141 -22.69 -14.73 60.45
N ARG A 142 -21.39 -14.95 60.22
CA ARG A 142 -20.55 -15.79 61.11
C ARG A 142 -20.41 -15.17 62.50
N GLU A 143 -20.23 -13.85 62.60
CA GLU A 143 -20.15 -13.12 63.87
C GLU A 143 -21.47 -13.16 64.64
N LEU A 144 -22.61 -13.02 63.97
CA LEU A 144 -23.93 -13.21 64.57
C LEU A 144 -24.13 -14.64 65.09
N HIS A 145 -23.75 -15.67 64.33
CA HIS A 145 -23.77 -17.05 64.82
C HIS A 145 -22.84 -17.26 66.03
N ARG A 146 -21.67 -16.62 66.03
CA ARG A 146 -20.73 -16.66 67.16
C ARG A 146 -21.34 -16.04 68.42
N ARG A 147 -21.97 -14.87 68.30
CA ARG A 147 -22.70 -14.19 69.38
C ARG A 147 -23.89 -15.00 69.89
N LEU A 148 -24.68 -15.58 68.98
CA LEU A 148 -25.83 -16.43 69.34
C LEU A 148 -25.37 -17.70 70.07
N GLY A 149 -24.28 -18.32 69.62
CA GLY A 149 -23.64 -19.45 70.29
C GLY A 149 -23.17 -19.11 71.70
N ILE A 150 -22.50 -17.95 71.87
CA ILE A 150 -22.10 -17.43 73.19
C ILE A 150 -23.32 -17.16 74.07
N GLN A 151 -24.39 -16.57 73.52
CA GLN A 151 -25.64 -16.30 74.24
C GLN A 151 -26.32 -17.60 74.71
N ASN A 152 -26.35 -18.64 73.88
CA ASN A 152 -26.90 -19.95 74.25
C ASN A 152 -26.06 -20.70 75.29
N VAL A 153 -24.74 -20.43 75.36
CA VAL A 153 -23.87 -20.96 76.42
C VAL A 153 -24.05 -20.19 77.74
N LEU A 154 -24.31 -18.88 77.67
CA LEU A 154 -24.54 -18.03 78.86
C LEU A 154 -25.96 -18.18 79.44
N ASN A 155 -26.97 -18.52 78.62
CA ASN A 155 -28.35 -18.78 79.03
C ASN A 155 -28.77 -20.22 78.66
N PRO A 156 -28.44 -21.26 79.45
CA PRO A 156 -28.87 -22.64 79.20
C PRO A 156 -30.36 -22.92 79.49
N SER A 157 -31.16 -21.89 79.79
CA SER A 157 -32.55 -22.01 80.28
C SER A 157 -33.62 -22.09 79.18
N ALA A 158 -33.43 -22.93 78.16
CA ALA A 158 -34.51 -23.46 77.31
C ALA A 158 -33.99 -24.54 76.35
N ILE A 159 -33.91 -25.79 76.81
CA ILE A 159 -34.26 -27.06 76.12
C ILE A 159 -33.94 -28.19 77.10
N GLN A 160 -34.99 -28.77 77.69
CA GLN A 160 -34.92 -30.04 78.42
C GLN A 160 -35.92 -31.02 77.81
N GLU A 161 -35.40 -32.23 77.54
CA GLU A 161 -36.02 -33.54 77.28
C GLU A 161 -35.21 -34.22 76.15
N LYS A 162 -34.72 -35.47 76.25
CA LYS A 162 -35.04 -36.55 77.21
C LYS A 162 -33.85 -37.54 77.35
N ALA A 163 -33.59 -37.96 78.60
CA ALA A 163 -33.06 -39.26 79.07
C ALA A 163 -31.80 -39.95 78.46
N GLY A 164 -30.85 -40.32 79.34
CA GLY A 164 -29.82 -41.36 79.09
C GLY A 164 -28.65 -41.31 80.10
N PRO A 165 -28.34 -42.37 80.89
CA PRO A 165 -27.39 -42.30 82.01
C PRO A 165 -25.91 -42.58 81.63
N PRO A 166 -24.93 -42.17 82.45
CA PRO A 166 -23.50 -42.26 82.15
C PRO A 166 -22.84 -43.56 82.63
N PRO A 167 -21.66 -43.92 82.09
CA PRO A 167 -20.65 -44.68 82.81
C PRO A 167 -19.36 -43.90 83.05
N ASN A 168 -18.69 -44.21 84.17
CA ASN A 168 -17.43 -43.63 84.62
C ASN A 168 -16.26 -43.90 83.67
N HIS A 169 -15.24 -43.02 83.68
CA HIS A 169 -13.86 -43.47 83.91
C HIS A 169 -12.93 -42.33 84.37
N ASP A 170 -11.78 -42.74 84.90
CA ASP A 170 -10.96 -42.03 85.89
C ASP A 170 -10.06 -40.90 85.37
N PRO A 171 -9.61 -39.99 86.27
CA PRO A 171 -8.75 -38.88 85.91
C PRO A 171 -7.26 -39.28 85.91
N THR A 172 -6.68 -39.49 84.72
CA THR A 172 -5.22 -39.35 84.55
C THR A 172 -4.85 -39.14 83.08
N SER A 173 -3.81 -38.33 82.83
CA SER A 173 -3.36 -37.86 81.51
C SER A 173 -4.31 -36.88 80.79
N THR A 174 -4.15 -35.60 81.08
CA THR A 174 -4.56 -34.50 80.19
C THR A 174 -3.60 -34.43 78.99
N PRO A 175 -4.04 -34.66 77.74
CA PRO A 175 -3.25 -34.35 76.55
C PRO A 175 -3.53 -32.90 76.16
N THR A 176 -2.80 -31.97 76.80
CA THR A 176 -2.96 -30.52 76.65
C THR A 176 -2.58 -30.07 75.24
N GLY A 177 -3.56 -29.93 74.35
CA GLY A 177 -3.36 -29.36 73.02
C GLY A 177 -4.51 -29.65 72.06
N LEU A 178 -4.75 -28.74 71.11
CA LEU A 178 -5.82 -28.83 70.10
C LEU A 178 -5.83 -30.18 69.32
N ALA A 179 -4.68 -30.85 69.24
CA ALA A 179 -4.52 -32.13 68.58
C ALA A 179 -5.26 -33.31 69.26
N SER A 180 -5.71 -33.21 70.51
CA SER A 180 -6.46 -34.26 71.21
C SER A 180 -7.99 -34.14 71.08
N LEU A 181 -8.50 -33.01 70.58
CA LEU A 181 -9.93 -32.78 70.40
C LEU A 181 -10.52 -33.66 69.28
N SER A 182 -11.83 -33.92 69.32
CA SER A 182 -12.52 -34.69 68.27
C SER A 182 -12.64 -33.89 66.96
N ASP A 183 -12.71 -34.58 65.82
CA ASP A 183 -12.85 -33.92 64.50
C ASP A 183 -14.12 -33.08 64.40
N ALA A 184 -15.23 -33.52 65.02
CA ALA A 184 -16.48 -32.75 65.08
C ALA A 184 -16.31 -31.45 65.89
N THR A 185 -15.62 -31.52 67.03
CA THR A 185 -15.29 -30.33 67.85
C THR A 185 -14.37 -29.38 67.07
N LEU A 186 -13.38 -29.92 66.34
CA LEU A 186 -12.44 -29.12 65.56
C LEU A 186 -13.08 -28.47 64.33
N LEU A 187 -13.99 -29.15 63.63
CA LEU A 187 -14.81 -28.53 62.57
C LEU A 187 -15.64 -27.36 63.11
N ASN A 188 -16.22 -27.49 64.31
CA ASN A 188 -16.99 -26.42 64.94
C ASN A 188 -16.12 -25.26 65.47
N ILE A 189 -14.83 -25.49 65.72
CA ILE A 189 -13.87 -24.42 65.98
C ILE A 189 -13.48 -23.75 64.64
N PHE A 190 -13.17 -24.53 63.60
CA PHE A 190 -12.76 -24.00 62.30
C PHE A 190 -13.87 -23.31 61.51
N SER A 191 -15.16 -23.59 61.78
CA SER A 191 -16.28 -22.80 61.24
C SER A 191 -16.26 -21.34 61.71
N ASN A 192 -15.61 -21.08 62.85
CA ASN A 192 -15.47 -19.77 63.48
C ASN A 192 -14.13 -19.08 63.19
N VAL A 193 -13.26 -19.68 62.36
CA VAL A 193 -11.92 -19.18 62.03
C VAL A 193 -11.82 -18.97 60.51
N ASP A 194 -11.08 -17.95 60.05
CA ASP A 194 -10.97 -17.66 58.62
C ASP A 194 -10.06 -18.68 57.91
N ALA A 195 -10.36 -18.96 56.63
CA ALA A 195 -9.73 -20.04 55.88
C ALA A 195 -8.19 -19.92 55.78
N MET A 196 -7.66 -18.69 55.78
CA MET A 196 -6.22 -18.43 55.78
C MET A 196 -5.57 -18.79 57.13
N ASP A 197 -6.27 -18.58 58.24
CA ASP A 197 -5.77 -18.91 59.58
C ASP A 197 -5.87 -20.41 59.84
N VAL A 198 -6.93 -21.08 59.36
CA VAL A 198 -7.02 -22.55 59.36
C VAL A 198 -5.88 -23.16 58.51
N LEU A 199 -5.56 -22.54 57.36
CA LEU A 199 -4.43 -22.95 56.53
C LEU A 199 -3.08 -22.71 57.25
N ALA A 200 -2.88 -21.55 57.88
CA ALA A 200 -1.69 -21.24 58.65
C ALA A 200 -1.50 -22.19 59.83
N MET A 201 -2.55 -22.47 60.60
CA MET A 201 -2.58 -23.52 61.62
C MET A 201 -2.17 -24.86 61.01
N SER A 202 -2.70 -25.24 59.83
CA SER A 202 -2.33 -26.49 59.16
C SER A 202 -0.82 -26.60 58.87
N LEU A 203 -0.11 -25.49 58.65
CA LEU A 203 1.33 -25.49 58.37
C LEU A 203 2.19 -25.73 59.62
N THR A 204 1.65 -25.58 60.83
CA THR A 204 2.41 -25.77 62.09
C THR A 204 2.91 -27.20 62.31
N SER A 205 2.24 -28.20 61.73
CA SER A 205 2.65 -29.61 61.83
C SER A 205 2.16 -30.44 60.65
N LYS A 206 3.00 -31.31 60.11
CA LYS A 206 2.63 -32.23 59.01
C LYS A 206 1.45 -33.15 59.37
N ALA A 207 1.32 -33.54 60.63
CA ALA A 207 0.20 -34.34 61.12
C ALA A 207 -1.10 -33.51 61.13
N TRP A 208 -1.02 -32.28 61.63
CA TRP A 208 -2.14 -31.35 61.69
C TRP A 208 -2.61 -30.93 60.28
N LYS A 209 -1.67 -30.69 59.36
CA LYS A 209 -1.96 -30.50 57.94
C LYS A 209 -2.75 -31.65 57.36
N SER A 210 -2.32 -32.89 57.61
CA SER A 210 -3.00 -34.06 57.06
C SER A 210 -4.41 -34.22 57.64
N ARG A 211 -4.60 -33.95 58.93
CA ARG A 211 -5.92 -34.04 59.59
C ARG A 211 -6.89 -32.97 59.09
N ILE A 212 -6.46 -31.71 59.03
CA ILE A 212 -7.25 -30.60 58.45
C ILE A 212 -7.59 -30.89 56.99
N HIS A 213 -6.62 -31.36 56.18
CA HIS A 213 -6.90 -31.71 54.79
C HIS A 213 -7.90 -32.88 54.64
N VAL A 214 -7.97 -33.82 55.59
CA VAL A 214 -8.99 -34.89 55.59
C VAL A 214 -10.36 -34.32 55.99
N MET A 215 -10.42 -33.53 57.07
CA MET A 215 -11.65 -32.88 57.56
C MET A 215 -12.31 -31.95 56.52
N PHE A 216 -11.52 -31.23 55.71
CA PHE A 216 -12.00 -30.37 54.64
C PHE A 216 -12.03 -31.05 53.25
N GLY A 217 -11.86 -32.39 53.18
CA GLY A 217 -11.96 -33.16 51.93
C GLY A 217 -10.83 -32.98 50.91
N LEU A 218 -9.87 -32.07 51.17
CA LEU A 218 -8.67 -31.80 50.34
C LEU A 218 -7.73 -33.02 50.21
N LYS A 219 -7.85 -34.02 51.09
CA LYS A 219 -7.28 -35.36 50.92
C LYS A 219 -8.30 -36.40 51.36
N LYS A 220 -8.62 -37.36 50.48
CA LYS A 220 -9.33 -38.58 50.90
C LYS A 220 -8.46 -39.36 51.87
N GLU A 221 -9.07 -39.83 52.95
CA GLU A 221 -8.42 -40.63 53.98
C GLU A 221 -7.68 -41.83 53.37
N LYS A 222 -6.38 -41.95 53.68
CA LYS A 222 -5.56 -43.07 53.25
C LYS A 222 -5.52 -44.09 54.37
N LEU A 223 -6.29 -45.17 54.22
CA LEU A 223 -6.04 -46.41 54.96
C LEU A 223 -4.55 -46.75 54.86
N GLN A 224 -3.94 -47.05 56.00
CA GLN A 224 -2.50 -47.30 56.09
C GLN A 224 -2.11 -48.55 55.29
N ARG A 225 -1.24 -48.39 54.29
CA ARG A 225 -0.24 -49.41 53.94
C ARG A 225 1.13 -48.75 53.82
N ARG A 226 2.14 -49.51 54.24
CA ARG A 226 3.52 -49.07 54.51
C ARG A 226 4.33 -48.94 53.20
N THR A 227 5.54 -48.40 53.38
CA THR A 227 6.76 -48.56 52.57
C THR A 227 6.93 -47.85 51.20
N ALA A 228 8.09 -47.18 51.12
CA ALA A 228 8.98 -46.97 49.97
C ALA A 228 8.67 -45.91 48.87
N LEU A 229 9.64 -45.00 48.72
CA LEU A 229 10.06 -44.33 47.47
C LEU A 229 10.84 -45.35 46.58
N PRO A 230 11.25 -45.07 45.32
CA PRO A 230 11.04 -43.90 44.43
C PRO A 230 10.16 -44.38 43.22
N PRO A 231 10.38 -44.12 41.89
CA PRO A 231 11.25 -43.20 41.17
C PRO A 231 10.60 -42.41 39.99
N THR A 232 11.49 -41.88 39.15
CA THR A 232 11.40 -40.95 38.01
C THR A 232 10.74 -41.49 36.73
N ILE A 233 10.17 -40.57 35.94
CA ILE A 233 9.60 -40.75 34.59
C ILE A 233 10.72 -40.84 33.50
N PRO A 234 10.67 -41.83 32.58
CA PRO A 234 11.29 -41.73 31.25
C PRO A 234 10.27 -41.31 30.17
N LYS A 235 10.78 -40.69 29.09
CA LYS A 235 10.03 -40.29 27.89
C LYS A 235 9.51 -41.50 27.07
N PRO A 236 8.51 -41.31 26.20
CA PRO A 236 7.76 -42.42 25.58
C PRO A 236 8.57 -43.13 24.49
N LEU A 237 8.51 -44.46 24.46
CA LEU A 237 8.92 -45.28 23.32
C LEU A 237 7.69 -45.73 22.53
N ASN A 238 7.70 -45.36 21.25
CA ASN A 238 6.73 -45.71 20.22
C ASN A 238 6.71 -47.24 20.00
N VAL A 239 5.58 -47.90 20.31
CA VAL A 239 5.34 -49.31 19.97
C VAL A 239 3.93 -49.46 19.38
N LYS A 240 3.86 -50.00 18.17
CA LYS A 240 2.61 -50.28 17.44
C LYS A 240 1.70 -51.26 18.21
N PRO A 241 0.36 -51.12 18.13
CA PRO A 241 -0.55 -52.05 18.78
C PRO A 241 -0.52 -53.43 18.10
N SER A 242 0.12 -54.41 18.74
CA SER A 242 -0.05 -55.82 18.37
C SER A 242 -1.36 -56.33 18.97
N LEU A 243 -2.42 -56.31 18.17
CA LEU A 243 -3.67 -57.03 18.44
C LEU A 243 -3.37 -58.53 18.54
N ARG A 244 -3.23 -59.05 19.77
CA ARG A 244 -3.44 -60.47 20.06
C ARG A 244 -4.78 -60.63 20.76
N PRO A 245 -5.66 -61.54 20.33
CA PRO A 245 -6.85 -61.88 21.08
C PRO A 245 -6.46 -62.40 22.47
N VAL A 246 -7.07 -61.86 23.52
CA VAL A 246 -7.00 -62.46 24.85
C VAL A 246 -7.69 -63.83 24.77
N PRO A 247 -7.04 -64.94 25.16
CA PRO A 247 -7.68 -66.25 25.14
C PRO A 247 -8.86 -66.27 26.12
N ALA A 248 -9.89 -67.04 25.80
CA ALA A 248 -11.15 -67.08 26.53
C ALA A 248 -10.93 -67.30 28.04
N LEU A 249 -11.66 -66.51 28.84
CA LEU A 249 -11.64 -66.56 30.30
C LEU A 249 -11.95 -67.97 30.79
N ASP A 250 -10.94 -68.62 31.38
CA ASP A 250 -10.97 -70.04 31.73
C ASP A 250 -12.08 -70.32 32.75
N LYS A 251 -13.02 -71.23 32.42
CA LYS A 251 -14.13 -71.60 33.34
C LYS A 251 -13.62 -72.16 34.67
N SER A 252 -12.41 -72.72 34.68
CA SER A 252 -11.71 -73.20 35.87
C SER A 252 -11.25 -72.06 36.80
N GLN A 253 -11.02 -70.85 36.28
CA GLN A 253 -10.69 -69.67 37.08
C GLN A 253 -11.94 -69.00 37.64
N LEU A 254 -13.07 -68.98 36.91
CA LEU A 254 -14.37 -68.59 37.50
C LEU A 254 -14.76 -69.49 38.67
N ALA A 255 -14.65 -70.82 38.50
CA ALA A 255 -15.04 -71.75 39.57
C ALA A 255 -14.23 -71.53 40.86
N ARG A 256 -12.92 -71.31 40.75
CA ARG A 256 -12.08 -70.96 41.92
C ARG A 256 -12.42 -69.58 42.50
N ALA A 257 -12.79 -68.61 41.67
CA ALA A 257 -13.25 -67.31 42.14
C ALA A 257 -14.58 -67.44 42.91
N ASP A 258 -15.54 -68.24 42.43
CA ASP A 258 -16.81 -68.50 43.12
C ASP A 258 -16.62 -69.20 44.46
N ASP A 259 -15.70 -70.17 44.57
CA ASP A 259 -15.41 -70.84 45.84
C ASP A 259 -14.65 -69.93 46.81
N MET A 260 -13.80 -69.02 46.33
CA MET A 260 -13.24 -67.95 47.15
C MET A 260 -14.33 -66.96 47.61
N ILE A 261 -15.26 -66.58 46.73
CA ILE A 261 -16.40 -65.70 47.05
C ILE A 261 -17.24 -66.30 48.18
N LYS A 262 -17.51 -67.62 48.16
CA LYS A 262 -18.23 -68.34 49.24
C LYS A 262 -17.48 -68.38 50.58
N SER A 263 -16.16 -68.23 50.57
CA SER A 263 -15.32 -68.31 51.78
C SER A 263 -15.12 -66.97 52.52
N PHE A 264 -15.52 -65.85 51.92
CA PHE A 264 -15.39 -64.53 52.54
C PHE A 264 -16.50 -64.25 53.57
N ASN A 265 -16.13 -63.63 54.68
CA ASN A 265 -17.07 -63.11 55.66
C ASN A 265 -17.82 -61.90 55.07
N ALA A 266 -19.06 -61.64 55.51
CA ALA A 266 -19.90 -60.55 55.02
C ALA A 266 -19.23 -59.15 55.12
N LYS A 267 -18.29 -58.96 56.05
CA LYS A 267 -17.47 -57.74 56.15
C LYS A 267 -16.45 -57.61 55.01
N GLU A 268 -15.84 -58.72 54.60
CA GLU A 268 -14.84 -58.78 53.53
C GLU A 268 -15.50 -58.61 52.17
N MET A 269 -16.65 -59.25 51.94
CA MET A 269 -17.49 -59.00 50.75
C MET A 269 -17.83 -57.52 50.58
N LYS A 270 -18.27 -56.83 51.66
CA LYS A 270 -18.53 -55.38 51.62
C LYS A 270 -17.27 -54.59 51.28
N PHE A 271 -16.13 -54.91 51.90
CA PHE A 271 -14.86 -54.25 51.56
C PHE A 271 -14.45 -54.42 50.09
N PHE A 272 -14.59 -55.63 49.52
CA PHE A 272 -14.34 -55.86 48.10
C PHE A 272 -15.32 -55.11 47.19
N HIS A 273 -16.59 -55.03 47.59
CA HIS A 273 -17.61 -54.25 46.87
C HIS A 273 -17.28 -52.74 46.88
N ASP A 274 -16.94 -52.18 48.04
CA ASP A 274 -16.53 -50.78 48.19
C ASP A 274 -15.24 -50.46 47.41
N LEU A 275 -14.27 -51.39 47.43
CA LEU A 275 -13.04 -51.29 46.64
C LEU A 275 -13.34 -51.33 45.13
N MET A 276 -14.27 -52.18 44.69
CA MET A 276 -14.71 -52.27 43.30
C MET A 276 -15.46 -51.02 42.83
N ILE A 277 -16.34 -50.45 43.66
CA ILE A 277 -16.99 -49.16 43.40
C ILE A 277 -15.92 -48.07 43.28
N ARG A 278 -14.97 -48.02 44.22
CA ARG A 278 -13.88 -47.04 44.22
C ARG A 278 -12.98 -47.17 42.99
N MET A 279 -12.68 -48.40 42.56
CA MET A 279 -11.95 -48.70 41.32
C MET A 279 -12.71 -48.19 40.09
N LYS A 280 -13.99 -48.56 39.90
CA LYS A 280 -14.84 -48.05 38.80
C LYS A 280 -14.94 -46.52 38.80
N THR A 281 -15.01 -45.90 39.98
CA THR A 281 -15.04 -44.44 40.11
C THR A 281 -13.71 -43.81 39.69
N LEU A 282 -12.57 -44.41 40.06
CA LEU A 282 -11.24 -44.00 39.62
C LEU A 282 -11.02 -44.19 38.12
N GLU A 283 -11.49 -45.31 37.55
CA GLU A 283 -11.47 -45.55 36.09
C GLU A 283 -12.27 -44.47 35.35
N LYS A 284 -13.48 -44.13 35.83
CA LYS A 284 -14.29 -43.04 35.25
C LYS A 284 -13.62 -41.67 35.37
N HIS A 285 -12.91 -41.39 36.46
CA HIS A 285 -12.12 -40.15 36.58
C HIS A 285 -10.91 -40.15 35.66
N LEU A 286 -10.26 -41.30 35.44
CA LEU A 286 -9.11 -41.43 34.55
C LEU A 286 -9.54 -41.19 33.10
N THR A 287 -10.64 -41.81 32.64
CA THR A 287 -11.18 -41.56 31.28
C THR A 287 -11.64 -40.13 31.07
N ALA A 288 -12.24 -39.48 32.08
CA ALA A 288 -12.59 -38.07 32.02
C ALA A 288 -11.35 -37.17 31.89
N LEU A 289 -10.32 -37.37 32.71
CA LEU A 289 -9.05 -36.63 32.62
C LEU A 289 -8.29 -36.90 31.31
N GLN A 290 -8.43 -38.10 30.75
CA GLN A 290 -7.87 -38.45 29.44
C GLN A 290 -8.53 -37.62 28.33
N ALA A 291 -9.86 -37.51 28.34
CA ALA A 291 -10.62 -36.68 27.40
C ALA A 291 -10.29 -35.18 27.56
N GLU A 292 -10.29 -34.65 28.79
CA GLU A 292 -9.90 -33.25 29.06
C GLU A 292 -8.49 -32.94 28.55
N LYS A 293 -7.54 -33.87 28.68
CA LYS A 293 -6.18 -33.73 28.14
C LYS A 293 -6.16 -33.70 26.61
N GLU A 294 -6.96 -34.54 25.96
CA GLU A 294 -7.06 -34.60 24.49
C GLU A 294 -7.72 -33.32 23.93
N ASP A 295 -8.78 -32.82 24.57
CA ASP A 295 -9.41 -31.53 24.26
C ASP A 295 -8.43 -30.35 24.43
N LEU A 296 -7.66 -30.33 25.52
CA LEU A 296 -6.64 -29.29 25.75
C LEU A 296 -5.51 -29.36 24.73
N ALA A 297 -5.09 -30.56 24.31
CA ALA A 297 -4.08 -30.73 23.26
C ALA A 297 -4.59 -30.22 21.90
N ALA A 298 -5.84 -30.54 21.54
CA ALA A 298 -6.47 -30.04 20.31
C ALA A 298 -6.61 -28.51 20.32
N ARG A 299 -6.98 -27.91 21.46
CA ARG A 299 -7.06 -26.46 21.63
C ARG A 299 -5.70 -25.78 21.55
N LEU A 300 -4.65 -26.38 22.13
CA LEU A 300 -3.29 -25.86 22.04
C LEU A 300 -2.81 -25.86 20.59
N GLN A 301 -2.95 -26.98 19.88
CA GLN A 301 -2.52 -27.08 18.49
C GLN A 301 -3.32 -26.16 17.55
N GLY A 302 -4.61 -25.96 17.81
CA GLY A 302 -5.41 -24.94 17.12
C GLY A 302 -4.87 -23.51 17.33
N ALA A 303 -4.43 -23.18 18.54
CA ALA A 303 -3.82 -21.89 18.84
C ALA A 303 -2.41 -21.73 18.22
N GLU A 304 -1.63 -22.80 18.16
CA GLU A 304 -0.32 -22.82 17.48
C GLU A 304 -0.48 -22.59 15.96
N ASN A 305 -1.43 -23.26 15.31
CA ASN A 305 -1.73 -23.04 13.88
C ASN A 305 -2.13 -21.58 13.59
N VAL A 306 -2.94 -20.96 14.47
CA VAL A 306 -3.34 -19.55 14.32
C VAL A 306 -2.16 -18.61 14.55
N ARG A 307 -1.28 -18.89 15.53
CA ARG A 307 -0.03 -18.14 15.73
C ARG A 307 0.84 -18.20 14.48
N ASP A 308 1.03 -19.39 13.92
CA ASP A 308 1.95 -19.58 12.79
C ASP A 308 1.43 -18.89 11.52
N PHE A 309 0.11 -18.94 11.26
CA PHE A 309 -0.53 -18.15 10.21
C PHE A 309 -0.38 -16.63 10.43
N LEU A 310 -0.53 -16.14 11.66
CA LEU A 310 -0.34 -14.72 11.96
C LEU A 310 1.12 -14.28 11.84
N MET A 311 2.09 -15.15 12.15
CA MET A 311 3.51 -14.89 11.92
C MET A 311 3.83 -14.82 10.42
N GLU A 312 3.31 -15.76 9.61
CA GLU A 312 3.46 -15.75 8.15
C GLU A 312 2.87 -14.46 7.53
N LYS A 313 1.69 -14.03 8.00
CA LYS A 313 1.07 -12.77 7.55
C LYS A 313 1.80 -11.52 8.07
N LEU A 314 2.48 -11.59 9.22
CA LEU A 314 3.35 -10.52 9.69
C LEU A 314 4.54 -10.37 8.74
N THR A 315 5.22 -11.47 8.42
CA THR A 315 6.38 -11.46 7.51
C THR A 315 6.01 -11.00 6.10
N ASP A 316 4.87 -11.43 5.55
CA ASP A 316 4.37 -10.92 4.25
C ASP A 316 4.23 -9.39 4.24
N VAL A 317 3.76 -8.81 5.35
CA VAL A 317 3.54 -7.36 5.48
C VAL A 317 4.85 -6.61 5.74
N GLU A 318 5.78 -7.21 6.49
CA GLU A 318 7.13 -6.66 6.71
C GLU A 318 7.93 -6.62 5.39
N ASP A 319 7.88 -7.69 4.59
CA ASP A 319 8.52 -7.76 3.27
C ASP A 319 7.88 -6.77 2.28
N ALA A 320 6.55 -6.67 2.24
CA ALA A 320 5.85 -5.68 1.41
C ALA A 320 6.17 -4.24 1.82
N LEU A 321 6.34 -3.98 3.12
CA LEU A 321 6.75 -2.66 3.63
C LEU A 321 8.21 -2.33 3.25
N ALA A 322 9.11 -3.31 3.31
CA ALA A 322 10.51 -3.13 2.89
C ALA A 322 10.60 -2.73 1.41
N LEU A 323 9.91 -3.47 0.53
CA LEU A 323 9.84 -3.14 -0.90
C LEU A 323 9.23 -1.76 -1.15
N ALA A 324 8.16 -1.39 -0.45
CA ALA A 324 7.53 -0.07 -0.59
C ALA A 324 8.44 1.09 -0.14
N ILE A 325 9.36 0.84 0.81
CA ILE A 325 10.37 1.82 1.23
C ILE A 325 11.47 1.97 0.16
N GLU A 326 11.91 0.87 -0.45
CA GLU A 326 12.90 0.90 -1.55
C GLU A 326 12.35 1.58 -2.81
N ASP A 327 11.14 1.21 -3.25
CA ASP A 327 10.44 1.85 -4.38
C ASP A 327 10.29 3.36 -4.17
N LYS A 328 9.94 3.78 -2.95
CA LYS A 328 9.84 5.20 -2.60
C LYS A 328 11.21 5.89 -2.66
N ALA A 329 12.26 5.26 -2.13
CA ALA A 329 13.61 5.84 -2.16
C ALA A 329 14.11 6.04 -3.61
N LEU A 330 13.80 5.10 -4.51
CA LEU A 330 14.09 5.22 -5.94
C LEU A 330 13.27 6.34 -6.60
N ALA A 331 11.98 6.46 -6.29
CA ALA A 331 11.12 7.53 -6.80
C ALA A 331 11.55 8.93 -6.30
N ASP A 332 11.92 9.06 -5.03
CA ASP A 332 12.44 10.30 -4.44
C ASP A 332 13.80 10.67 -5.07
N ALA A 333 14.68 9.70 -5.31
CA ALA A 333 15.95 9.91 -6.01
C ALA A 333 15.76 10.38 -7.47
N GLN A 334 14.83 9.76 -8.20
CA GLN A 334 14.51 10.17 -9.57
C GLN A 334 13.84 11.56 -9.60
N SER A 335 12.95 11.88 -8.66
CA SER A 335 12.34 13.21 -8.56
C SER A 335 13.38 14.32 -8.30
N ASN A 336 14.46 14.02 -7.59
CA ASN A 336 15.58 14.95 -7.41
C ASN A 336 16.39 15.12 -8.71
N LEU A 337 16.69 14.03 -9.42
CA LEU A 337 17.35 14.09 -10.73
C LEU A 337 16.52 14.90 -11.75
N ASP A 338 15.22 14.65 -11.83
CA ASP A 338 14.31 15.39 -12.73
C ASP A 338 14.28 16.89 -12.39
N ARG A 339 14.35 17.25 -11.10
CA ARG A 339 14.48 18.65 -10.65
C ARG A 339 15.80 19.28 -11.07
N GLU A 340 16.92 18.56 -10.99
CA GLU A 340 18.23 19.03 -11.47
C GLU A 340 18.24 19.22 -13.00
N VAL A 341 17.65 18.27 -13.75
CA VAL A 341 17.51 18.36 -15.21
C VAL A 341 16.65 19.54 -15.61
N MET A 342 15.50 19.78 -14.95
CA MET A 342 14.67 20.96 -15.20
C MET A 342 15.44 22.26 -14.93
N ALA A 343 16.12 22.37 -13.78
CA ALA A 343 16.90 23.56 -13.46
C ALA A 343 18.04 23.82 -14.46
N TYR A 344 18.68 22.76 -14.99
CA TYR A 344 19.67 22.88 -16.06
C TYR A 344 19.06 23.36 -17.38
N LEU A 345 17.90 22.81 -17.77
CA LEU A 345 17.20 23.21 -19.00
C LEU A 345 16.68 24.64 -18.92
N ASP A 346 16.14 25.07 -17.78
CA ASP A 346 15.69 26.45 -17.54
C ASP A 346 16.86 27.43 -17.68
N ALA A 347 18.01 27.15 -17.04
CA ALA A 347 19.22 27.95 -17.19
C ALA A 347 19.73 27.98 -18.63
N LYS A 348 19.69 26.84 -19.35
CA LYS A 348 20.11 26.76 -20.75
C LYS A 348 19.16 27.49 -21.70
N SER A 349 17.86 27.55 -21.38
CA SER A 349 16.88 28.38 -22.09
C SER A 349 17.17 29.86 -21.86
N GLN A 350 17.43 30.27 -20.62
CA GLN A 350 17.76 31.65 -20.29
C GLN A 350 19.04 32.11 -21.01
N ASP A 351 20.11 31.31 -21.01
CA ASP A 351 21.32 31.57 -21.81
C ASP A 351 20.99 31.84 -23.29
N ALA A 352 20.08 31.05 -23.87
CA ALA A 352 19.70 31.17 -25.27
C ALA A 352 18.86 32.42 -25.53
N ASP A 353 17.95 32.77 -24.62
CA ASP A 353 17.14 33.99 -24.69
C ASP A 353 18.00 35.25 -24.54
N GLU A 354 19.01 35.24 -23.66
CA GLU A 354 19.98 36.33 -23.51
C GLU A 354 20.82 36.53 -24.79
N VAL A 355 21.28 35.44 -25.42
CA VAL A 355 21.99 35.49 -26.71
C VAL A 355 21.08 35.97 -27.84
N LEU A 356 19.81 35.54 -27.87
CA LEU A 356 18.83 36.03 -28.85
C LEU A 356 18.55 37.53 -28.67
N GLN A 357 18.42 38.02 -27.45
CA GLN A 357 18.26 39.45 -27.17
C GLN A 357 19.46 40.27 -27.67
N LEU A 358 20.69 39.78 -27.46
CA LEU A 358 21.90 40.43 -27.97
C LEU A 358 21.91 40.50 -29.52
N TYR A 359 21.51 39.43 -30.21
CA TYR A 359 21.38 39.48 -31.67
C TYR A 359 20.25 40.41 -32.13
N VAL A 360 19.16 40.52 -31.38
CA VAL A 360 18.08 41.47 -31.68
C VAL A 360 18.57 42.91 -31.55
N THR A 361 19.32 43.26 -30.50
CA THR A 361 19.87 44.63 -30.34
C THR A 361 20.90 44.95 -31.43
N GLN A 362 21.83 44.05 -31.73
CA GLN A 362 22.80 44.23 -32.82
C GLN A 362 22.12 44.42 -34.19
N ASN A 363 21.03 43.69 -34.45
CA ASN A 363 20.26 43.82 -35.70
C ASN A 363 19.47 45.14 -35.76
N GLN A 364 19.02 45.68 -34.62
CA GLN A 364 18.44 47.02 -34.53
C GLN A 364 19.49 48.12 -34.77
N GLU A 365 20.68 48.00 -34.18
CA GLU A 365 21.81 48.91 -34.41
C GLU A 365 22.22 48.93 -35.89
N ALA A 366 22.44 47.75 -36.49
CA ALA A 366 22.78 47.64 -37.91
C ALA A 366 21.69 48.21 -38.85
N LYS A 367 20.40 48.08 -38.50
CA LYS A 367 19.30 48.72 -39.25
C LYS A 367 19.37 50.24 -39.15
N TYR A 368 19.61 50.78 -37.94
CA TYR A 368 19.75 52.22 -37.74
C TYR A 368 20.95 52.79 -38.52
N GLU A 369 22.09 52.08 -38.54
CA GLU A 369 23.26 52.46 -39.34
C GLU A 369 22.95 52.44 -40.85
N LEU A 370 22.25 51.42 -41.35
CA LEU A 370 21.83 51.33 -42.76
C LEU A 370 20.85 52.45 -43.13
N GLU A 371 19.88 52.77 -42.27
CA GLU A 371 18.96 53.89 -42.46
C GLU A 371 19.70 55.23 -42.47
N HIS A 372 20.67 55.42 -41.56
CA HIS A 372 21.50 56.63 -41.53
C HIS A 372 22.35 56.76 -42.81
N LEU A 373 23.01 55.68 -43.25
CA LEU A 373 23.82 55.67 -44.47
C LEU A 373 22.96 55.94 -45.72
N ARG A 374 21.74 55.39 -45.76
CA ARG A 374 20.78 55.67 -46.83
C ARG A 374 20.38 57.14 -46.86
N GLN A 375 20.02 57.73 -45.72
CA GLN A 375 19.70 59.16 -45.64
C GLN A 375 20.89 60.05 -46.08
N GLN A 376 22.12 59.69 -45.72
CA GLN A 376 23.31 60.40 -46.20
C GLN A 376 23.53 60.24 -47.71
N HIS A 377 23.28 59.05 -48.26
CA HIS A 377 23.38 58.79 -49.69
C HIS A 377 22.34 59.61 -50.46
N ASP A 378 21.08 59.55 -50.06
CA ASP A 378 19.97 60.26 -50.69
C ASP A 378 20.20 61.78 -50.65
N ALA A 379 20.71 62.33 -49.54
CA ALA A 379 21.12 63.73 -49.44
C ALA A 379 22.28 64.10 -50.38
N LYS A 380 23.29 63.23 -50.54
CA LYS A 380 24.39 63.45 -51.50
C LYS A 380 23.90 63.37 -52.95
N SER A 381 23.00 62.43 -53.25
CA SER A 381 22.37 62.29 -54.57
C SER A 381 21.57 63.54 -54.93
N GLN A 382 20.78 64.08 -54.00
CA GLN A 382 20.04 65.32 -54.19
C GLN A 382 20.97 66.50 -54.53
N VAL A 383 22.08 66.66 -53.81
CA VAL A 383 23.08 67.70 -54.11
C VAL A 383 23.69 67.53 -55.50
N LEU A 384 23.99 66.30 -55.92
CA LEU A 384 24.50 66.01 -57.26
C LEU A 384 23.45 66.30 -58.35
N GLU A 385 22.18 65.96 -58.13
CA GLU A 385 21.08 66.33 -59.04
C GLU A 385 20.94 67.84 -59.17
N ASP A 386 20.96 68.58 -58.06
CA ASP A 386 20.83 70.04 -58.08
C ASP A 386 22.05 70.71 -58.72
N MET A 387 23.26 70.18 -58.50
CA MET A 387 24.47 70.60 -59.24
C MET A 387 24.35 70.32 -60.75
N MET A 388 23.87 69.14 -61.15
CA MET A 388 23.65 68.83 -62.56
C MET A 388 22.62 69.77 -63.20
N ARG A 389 21.52 70.08 -62.50
CA ARG A 389 20.50 71.06 -62.94
C ARG A 389 21.08 72.47 -63.11
N CYS A 390 21.95 72.91 -62.19
CA CYS A 390 22.65 74.18 -62.33
C CYS A 390 23.57 74.18 -63.56
N LEU A 391 24.39 73.14 -63.73
CA LEU A 391 25.30 73.01 -64.87
C LEU A 391 24.57 72.92 -66.23
N THR A 392 23.41 72.26 -66.29
CA THR A 392 22.59 72.26 -67.53
C THR A 392 22.02 73.64 -67.81
N ALA A 393 21.49 74.34 -66.80
CA ALA A 393 20.99 75.71 -66.96
C ALA A 393 22.08 76.71 -67.38
N GLU A 394 23.28 76.60 -66.81
CA GLU A 394 24.47 77.38 -67.20
C GLU A 394 24.90 77.07 -68.64
N LYS A 395 25.00 75.77 -69.00
CA LYS A 395 25.31 75.35 -70.37
C LYS A 395 24.32 75.93 -71.37
N GLU A 396 23.02 75.83 -71.11
CA GLU A 396 22.01 76.44 -71.98
C GLU A 396 22.14 77.96 -72.06
N ALA A 397 22.49 78.64 -70.96
CA ALA A 397 22.71 80.08 -70.97
C ALA A 397 23.91 80.48 -71.83
N VAL A 398 25.01 79.73 -71.76
CA VAL A 398 26.20 79.91 -72.61
C VAL A 398 25.85 79.61 -74.08
N GLU A 399 25.12 78.53 -74.37
CA GLU A 399 24.66 78.24 -75.74
C GLU A 399 23.73 79.32 -76.29
N ARG A 400 22.87 79.92 -75.46
CA ARG A 400 22.04 81.08 -75.82
C ARG A 400 22.90 82.32 -76.12
N GLN A 401 23.93 82.60 -75.32
CA GLN A 401 24.87 83.71 -75.60
C GLN A 401 25.69 83.47 -76.88
N ALA A 402 26.19 82.25 -77.08
CA ALA A 402 26.96 81.88 -78.27
C ALA A 402 26.14 81.96 -79.58
N LYS A 403 24.81 81.85 -79.51
CA LYS A 403 23.89 82.08 -80.64
C LYS A 403 23.60 83.57 -80.91
N VAL A 404 23.87 84.47 -79.97
CA VAL A 404 23.69 85.93 -80.13
C VAL A 404 24.98 86.60 -80.62
N TRP A 405 26.15 86.06 -80.29
CA TRP A 405 27.45 86.58 -80.70
C TRP A 405 27.66 86.74 -82.24
N PRO A 406 27.11 85.88 -83.13
CA PRO A 406 27.26 86.01 -84.58
C PRO A 406 26.49 87.18 -85.21
N LEU A 407 25.76 87.97 -84.41
CA LEU A 407 25.00 89.15 -84.87
C LEU A 407 25.74 90.47 -84.61
N TRP A 408 26.98 90.42 -84.09
CA TRP A 408 27.80 91.60 -83.74
C TRP A 408 29.23 91.56 -84.33
N GLN A 409 29.42 90.82 -85.42
CA GLN A 409 30.55 90.92 -86.35
C GLN A 409 30.01 91.14 -87.77
#